data_AF-A0A444JBK4-F1
#
_entry.id   AF-A0A444JBK4-F1
#
_cell.length_a   1.000
_cell.length_b   1.000
_cell.length_c   1.000
_cell.angle_alpha   90.00
_cell.angle_beta   90.00
_cell.angle_gamma   90.00
#
_symmetry.space_group_name_H-M   'P 1'
#
loop_
_entity.id
_entity.type
_entity.pdbx_description
1 polymer ?
#
loop_
_entity_poly.entity_id
_entity_poly.type
_entity_poly.pdbx_seq_one_letter_code
_entity_poly.pdbx_strand_id
1 'polypeptide(L)'
;QQWKQLMEAATGHSRPDALWQSFPAWQQTPGYINIGLILWLYNLARGWDLLEFSRRRYKMLGQDMPWVPGLNGATARRYDLGGVAEQAGMPVEKMIGVLEKAHSLLGDQDDR
;
A
#
# COMPACT_ATOMS: atom_id res chain seq x y z
N GLN A 1 -16.79 10.29 -15.24
CA GLN A 1 -15.91 9.63 -16.23
C GLN A 1 -15.72 8.17 -15.80
N GLN A 2 -15.73 7.24 -16.75
CA GLN A 2 -15.77 5.79 -16.51
C GLN A 2 -14.64 5.25 -15.63
N TRP A 3 -13.42 5.76 -15.75
CA TRP A 3 -12.27 5.33 -14.96
C TRP A 3 -12.39 5.61 -13.46
N LYS A 4 -13.17 6.62 -13.05
CA LYS A 4 -13.46 6.88 -11.62
C LYS A 4 -14.38 5.80 -11.06
N GLN A 5 -15.37 5.37 -11.83
CA GLN A 5 -16.31 4.33 -11.44
C GLN A 5 -15.62 2.96 -11.34
N LEU A 6 -14.69 2.65 -12.26
CA LEU A 6 -13.86 1.44 -12.17
C LEU A 6 -12.99 1.44 -10.90
N MET A 7 -12.30 2.56 -10.63
CA MET A 7 -11.51 2.73 -9.41
C MET A 7 -12.38 2.57 -8.15
N GLU A 8 -13.55 3.18 -8.12
CA GLU A 8 -14.47 3.14 -6.97
C GLU A 8 -15.07 1.75 -6.76
N ALA A 9 -15.54 1.09 -7.83
CA ALA A 9 -16.05 -0.27 -7.76
C ALA A 9 -14.99 -1.27 -7.29
N ALA A 10 -13.74 -1.11 -7.73
CA ALA A 10 -12.67 -2.03 -7.39
C ALA A 10 -12.06 -1.75 -6.01
N THR A 11 -11.96 -0.49 -5.58
CA THR A 11 -11.17 -0.10 -4.39
C THR A 11 -11.97 0.51 -3.25
N GLY A 12 -13.19 0.99 -3.52
CA GLY A 12 -13.98 1.82 -2.61
C GLY A 12 -13.58 3.30 -2.61
N HIS A 13 -12.69 3.71 -3.52
CA HIS A 13 -12.21 5.09 -3.61
C HIS A 13 -12.33 5.60 -5.05
N SER A 14 -12.60 6.90 -5.24
CA SER A 14 -12.68 7.49 -6.60
C SER A 14 -11.31 7.75 -7.24
N ARG A 15 -10.22 7.57 -6.48
CA ARG A 15 -8.82 7.85 -6.87
C ARG A 15 -7.88 6.84 -6.20
N PRO A 16 -6.75 6.47 -6.83
CA PRO A 16 -5.79 5.56 -6.22
C PRO A 16 -5.08 6.16 -4.99
N ASP A 17 -4.90 7.49 -4.96
CA ASP A 17 -4.22 8.27 -3.93
C ASP A 17 -5.14 8.72 -2.77
N ALA A 18 -6.38 8.23 -2.71
CA ALA A 18 -7.39 8.70 -1.76
C ALA A 18 -6.99 8.58 -0.27
N LEU A 19 -6.09 7.65 0.07
CA LEU A 19 -5.61 7.44 1.43
C LEU A 19 -4.21 8.02 1.69
N TRP A 20 -3.62 8.72 0.72
CA TRP A 20 -2.21 9.14 0.80
C TRP A 20 -1.91 10.01 2.03
N GLN A 21 -2.82 10.94 2.34
CA GLN A 21 -2.68 11.88 3.46
C GLN A 21 -3.17 11.31 4.80
N SER A 22 -3.72 10.09 4.82
CA SER A 22 -4.25 9.46 6.04
C SER A 22 -3.17 8.83 6.91
N PHE A 23 -1.95 8.66 6.39
CA PHE A 23 -0.85 7.99 7.09
C PHE A 23 0.33 8.93 7.29
N PRO A 24 1.12 8.73 8.36
CA PRO A 24 2.36 9.47 8.55
C PRO A 24 3.39 9.13 7.46
N ALA A 25 4.44 9.95 7.38
CA ALA A 25 5.59 9.64 6.55
C ALA A 25 6.25 8.33 7.02
N TRP A 26 6.82 7.56 6.10
CA TRP A 26 7.39 6.23 6.39
C TRP A 26 8.45 6.26 7.50
N GLN A 27 9.17 7.36 7.71
CA GLN A 27 10.15 7.52 8.80
C GLN A 27 9.51 7.50 10.21
N GLN A 28 8.21 7.81 10.28
CA GLN A 28 7.43 7.87 11.52
C GLN A 28 6.55 6.62 11.69
N THR A 29 6.48 5.76 10.67
CA THR A 29 5.76 4.49 10.74
C THR A 29 6.67 3.44 11.40
N PRO A 30 6.19 2.72 12.44
CA PRO A 30 6.91 1.56 12.99
C PRO A 30 7.32 0.56 11.89
N GLY A 31 8.58 0.14 11.93
CA GLY A 31 9.15 -0.71 10.88
C GLY A 31 9.47 0.01 9.57
N TYR A 32 9.45 1.34 9.55
CA TYR A 32 9.73 2.15 8.35
C TYR A 32 8.83 1.82 7.15
N ILE A 33 7.64 1.29 7.40
CA ILE A 33 6.72 0.81 6.35
C ILE A 33 6.11 2.02 5.63
N ASN A 34 6.16 2.01 4.29
CA ASN A 34 5.56 3.06 3.49
C ASN A 34 4.10 2.75 3.13
N ILE A 35 3.20 2.87 4.12
CA ILE A 35 1.78 2.51 4.00
C ILE A 35 1.10 3.27 2.86
N GLY A 36 1.34 4.59 2.74
CA GLY A 36 0.75 5.42 1.69
C GLY A 36 1.12 4.94 0.29
N LEU A 37 2.40 4.66 0.05
CA LEU A 37 2.88 4.14 -1.24
C LEU A 37 2.33 2.72 -1.52
N ILE A 38 2.31 1.84 -0.53
CA ILE A 38 1.77 0.48 -0.66
C ILE A 38 0.31 0.52 -1.10
N LEU A 39 -0.53 1.30 -0.41
CA LEU A 39 -1.96 1.36 -0.70
C LEU A 39 -2.26 2.05 -2.04
N TRP A 40 -1.46 3.04 -2.42
CA TRP A 40 -1.55 3.63 -3.75
C TRP A 40 -1.26 2.61 -4.86
N LEU A 41 -0.17 1.84 -4.75
CA LEU A 41 0.16 0.77 -5.71
C LEU A 41 -0.92 -0.32 -5.75
N TYR A 42 -1.47 -0.69 -4.59
CA TYR A 42 -2.55 -1.67 -4.46
C TYR A 42 -3.84 -1.19 -5.14
N ASN A 43 -4.17 0.09 -4.99
CA ASN A 43 -5.33 0.69 -5.67
C ASN A 43 -5.12 0.82 -7.18
N LEU A 44 -3.92 1.17 -7.64
CA LEU A 44 -3.60 1.19 -9.08
C LEU A 44 -3.77 -0.19 -9.73
N ALA A 45 -3.27 -1.24 -9.06
CA ALA A 45 -3.39 -2.61 -9.56
C ALA A 45 -4.86 -3.05 -9.67
N ARG A 46 -5.68 -2.73 -8.67
CA ARG A 46 -7.09 -3.16 -8.62
C ARG A 46 -8.03 -2.29 -9.46
N GLY A 47 -7.83 -0.99 -9.44
CA GLY A 47 -8.77 -0.03 -10.02
C GLY A 47 -8.54 0.25 -11.50
N TRP A 48 -7.29 0.18 -11.96
CA TRP A 48 -6.91 0.50 -13.35
C TRP A 48 -6.11 -0.62 -14.01
N ASP A 49 -6.11 -1.82 -13.43
CA ASP A 49 -5.42 -3.01 -13.97
C ASP A 49 -3.92 -2.78 -14.22
N LEU A 50 -3.28 -1.96 -13.37
CA LEU A 50 -1.85 -1.64 -13.48
C LEU A 50 -0.97 -2.60 -12.66
N LEU A 51 -1.30 -3.89 -12.66
CA LEU A 51 -0.65 -4.89 -11.80
C LEU A 51 0.86 -4.97 -12.04
N GLU A 52 1.29 -5.08 -13.30
CA GLU A 52 2.71 -5.20 -13.66
C GLU A 52 3.52 -3.97 -13.26
N PHE A 53 2.97 -2.77 -13.49
CA PHE A 53 3.58 -1.53 -13.03
C PHE A 53 3.72 -1.52 -11.50
N SER A 54 2.63 -1.83 -10.80
CA SER A 54 2.59 -1.79 -9.34
C SER A 54 3.56 -2.79 -8.71
N ARG A 55 3.65 -4.02 -9.25
CA ARG A 55 4.59 -5.04 -8.82
C ARG A 55 6.05 -4.62 -8.96
N ARG A 56 6.43 -4.08 -10.13
CA ARG A 56 7.80 -3.58 -10.36
C ARG A 56 8.17 -2.48 -9.36
N ARG A 57 7.24 -1.57 -9.05
CA ARG A 57 7.46 -0.52 -8.05
C ARG A 57 7.50 -1.06 -6.62
N TYR A 58 6.64 -2.02 -6.29
CA TYR A 58 6.61 -2.65 -4.97
C TYR A 58 7.91 -3.40 -4.67
N LYS A 59 8.49 -4.08 -5.66
CA LYS A 59 9.78 -4.79 -5.54
C LYS A 59 10.94 -3.86 -5.13
N MET A 60 10.87 -2.58 -5.48
CA MET A 60 11.90 -1.60 -5.13
C MET A 60 11.84 -1.12 -3.67
N LEU A 61 10.76 -1.40 -2.93
CA LEU A 61 10.64 -1.04 -1.51
C LEU A 61 11.61 -1.87 -0.67
N GLY A 62 12.36 -1.21 0.22
CA GLY A 62 13.38 -1.83 1.07
C GLY A 62 14.66 -2.23 0.34
N GLN A 63 14.85 -1.79 -0.91
CA GLN A 63 16.14 -1.86 -1.60
C GLN A 63 16.93 -0.55 -1.38
N ASP A 64 18.25 -0.57 -1.60
CA ASP A 64 19.13 0.60 -1.55
C ASP A 64 18.91 1.55 -2.75
N MET A 65 17.67 1.97 -2.94
CA MET A 65 17.20 2.82 -4.03
C MET A 65 16.74 4.17 -3.45
N PRO A 66 17.53 5.26 -3.56
CA PRO A 66 17.27 6.51 -2.85
C PRO A 66 15.91 7.17 -3.15
N TRP A 67 15.29 6.88 -4.29
CA TRP A 67 14.03 7.49 -4.71
C TRP A 67 12.79 6.59 -4.49
N VAL A 68 12.95 5.39 -3.92
CA VAL A 68 11.83 4.53 -3.51
C VAL A 68 11.91 4.28 -2.02
N PRO A 69 11.27 5.14 -1.20
CA PRO A 69 11.55 5.14 0.22
C PRO A 69 10.69 4.14 1.01
N GLY A 70 11.25 3.69 2.13
CA GLY A 70 10.59 2.86 3.13
C GLY A 70 10.50 1.37 2.78
N LEU A 71 10.06 0.59 3.76
CA LEU A 71 9.89 -0.86 3.65
C LEU A 71 8.49 -1.21 3.16
N ASN A 72 8.39 -2.42 2.61
CA ASN A 72 7.12 -2.99 2.15
C ASN A 72 6.28 -3.55 3.33
N GLY A 73 5.11 -4.11 3.02
CA GLY A 73 4.14 -4.57 4.01
C GLY A 73 4.38 -5.98 4.57
N ALA A 74 5.43 -6.69 4.14
CA ALA A 74 5.62 -8.12 4.44
C ALA A 74 5.63 -8.45 5.93
N THR A 75 6.16 -7.54 6.75
CA THR A 75 6.34 -7.72 8.19
C THR A 75 5.41 -6.83 9.01
N ALA A 76 4.33 -6.27 8.43
CA ALA A 76 3.44 -5.33 9.09
C ALA A 76 2.93 -5.82 10.46
N ARG A 77 2.57 -7.11 10.55
CA ARG A 77 2.08 -7.74 11.79
C ARG A 77 3.11 -7.79 12.94
N ARG A 78 4.40 -7.56 12.66
CA ARG A 78 5.46 -7.55 13.68
C ARG A 78 5.56 -6.24 14.44
N TYR A 79 4.87 -5.19 13.99
CA TYR A 79 4.94 -3.86 14.58
C TYR A 79 3.61 -3.47 15.21
N ASP A 80 3.68 -2.66 16.27
CA ASP A 80 2.49 -1.99 16.81
C ASP A 80 2.12 -0.82 15.89
N LEU A 81 1.06 -1.01 15.11
CA LEU A 81 0.52 0.00 14.21
C LEU A 81 -0.71 0.72 14.79
N GLY A 82 -1.01 0.55 16.08
CA GLY A 82 -2.20 1.08 16.73
C GLY A 82 -2.33 2.60 16.56
N GLY A 83 -1.29 3.36 16.90
CA GLY A 83 -1.29 4.83 16.76
C GLY A 83 -1.39 5.30 15.30
N VAL A 84 -0.78 4.56 14.36
CA VAL A 84 -0.89 4.86 12.92
C VAL A 84 -2.32 4.61 12.42
N ALA A 85 -2.96 3.55 12.92
CA ALA A 85 -4.32 3.18 12.57
C ALA A 85 -5.36 4.16 13.13
N GLU A 86 -5.17 4.60 14.37
CA GLU A 86 -5.97 5.65 15.00
C GLU A 86 -5.91 6.96 14.21
N GLN A 87 -4.70 7.43 13.86
CA GLN A 87 -4.50 8.62 13.04
C GLN A 87 -5.23 8.52 11.69
N ALA A 88 -5.21 7.33 11.08
CA ALA A 88 -5.86 7.08 9.81
C ALA A 88 -7.38 6.87 9.90
N GLY A 89 -7.97 6.86 11.11
CA GLY A 89 -9.38 6.55 11.33
C GLY A 89 -9.75 5.12 10.89
N MET A 90 -8.80 4.18 10.95
CA MET A 90 -8.96 2.80 10.48
C MET A 90 -8.71 1.82 11.63
N PRO A 91 -9.54 0.76 11.81
CA PRO A 91 -9.22 -0.30 12.75
C PRO A 91 -7.86 -0.95 12.42
N VAL A 92 -7.01 -1.16 13.42
CA VAL A 92 -5.64 -1.69 13.23
C VAL A 92 -5.62 -3.04 12.49
N GLU A 93 -6.55 -3.95 12.80
CA GLU A 93 -6.66 -5.23 12.10
C GLU A 93 -7.04 -5.05 10.62
N LYS A 94 -7.84 -4.04 10.28
CA LYS A 94 -8.17 -3.71 8.90
C LYS A 94 -6.94 -3.18 8.17
N MET A 95 -6.13 -2.36 8.83
CA MET A 95 -4.86 -1.85 8.29
C MET A 95 -3.88 -2.99 8.01
N ILE A 96 -3.64 -3.84 8.99
CA ILE A 96 -2.74 -5.00 8.83
C ILE A 96 -3.24 -5.89 7.70
N GLY A 97 -4.55 -6.21 7.69
CA GLY A 97 -5.14 -7.05 6.65
C GLY A 97 -5.04 -6.47 5.23
N VAL A 98 -5.13 -5.15 5.06
CA VAL A 98 -4.93 -4.54 3.72
C VAL A 98 -3.45 -4.54 3.31
N LEU A 99 -2.52 -4.36 4.26
CA LEU A 99 -1.08 -4.45 3.99
C LEU A 99 -0.67 -5.89 3.59
N GLU A 100 -1.23 -6.90 4.26
CA GLU A 100 -1.02 -8.31 3.92
C GLU A 100 -1.58 -8.66 2.54
N LYS A 101 -2.80 -8.19 2.21
CA LYS A 101 -3.38 -8.36 0.87
C LYS A 101 -2.56 -7.66 -0.22
N ALA A 102 -2.08 -6.45 0.07
CA ALA A 102 -1.21 -5.73 -0.85
C ALA A 102 0.12 -6.47 -1.05
N HIS A 103 0.72 -6.99 0.02
CA HIS A 103 1.95 -7.78 -0.07
C HIS A 103 1.74 -9.05 -0.90
N SER A 104 0.66 -9.81 -0.68
CA SER A 104 0.35 -10.98 -1.48
C SER A 104 0.15 -10.65 -2.97
N LEU A 105 -0.62 -9.61 -3.30
CA LEU A 105 -0.88 -9.26 -4.70
C LEU A 105 0.36 -8.73 -5.42
N LEU A 106 1.14 -7.87 -4.75
CA LEU A 106 2.21 -7.09 -5.36
C LEU A 106 3.61 -7.68 -5.15
N GLY A 107 3.78 -8.52 -4.12
CA GLY A 107 5.04 -9.19 -3.79
C GLY A 107 5.26 -10.48 -4.56
N ASP A 108 4.19 -11.16 -4.99
CA ASP A 108 4.29 -12.35 -5.83
C ASP A 108 4.88 -11.99 -7.20
N GLN A 109 6.10 -12.46 -7.42
CA GLN A 109 6.69 -12.63 -8.75
C GLN A 109 6.74 -14.14 -8.97
N ASP A 110 6.03 -14.64 -9.97
CA ASP A 110 6.39 -15.90 -10.62
C ASP A 110 7.79 -15.66 -11.21
N ASP A 111 8.86 -16.11 -10.53
CA ASP A 111 10.21 -16.19 -11.09
C ASP A 111 10.26 -17.36 -12.10
N ARG A 112 9.45 -17.29 -13.15
CA ARG A 112 9.49 -18.20 -14.31
C ARG A 112 10.20 -17.55 -15.48
#